data_AF-A0A2S8GHC0-F1
#
_entry.id   AF-A0A2S8GHC0-F1
#
_cell.length_a   1.000
_cell.length_b   1.000
_cell.length_c   1.000
_cell.angle_alpha   90.00
_cell.angle_beta   90.00
_cell.angle_gamma   90.00
#
_symmetry.space_group_name_H-M   'P 1'
#
loop_
_entity.id
_entity.type
_entity.pdbx_description
1 polymer ?
#
loop_
_entity_poly.entity_id
_entity_poly.type
_entity_poly.pdbx_seq_one_letter_code
_entity_poly.pdbx_strand_id
1 'polypeptide(L)'
;MIRKFVRNRKGQGLVEYGLIIAGVALICAAAVSVFGHKTSDLIGAVATVLPGAHGDDNGPITSGKLIETTTDGTSGAIELGVSDITAAAGTARLGTNVGLDAPTDFGGLILEAN
;
A
#
# COMPACT_ATOMS: atom_id res chain seq x y z
N MET A 1 17.40 -41.58 14.56
CA MET A 1 16.47 -40.45 14.85
C MET A 1 16.57 -39.30 13.84
N ILE A 2 17.78 -38.90 13.42
CA ILE A 2 18.05 -37.78 12.50
C ILE A 2 17.31 -37.87 11.14
N ARG A 3 17.16 -39.07 10.55
CA ARG A 3 16.45 -39.27 9.27
C ARG A 3 14.94 -38.92 9.29
N LYS A 4 14.28 -38.91 10.46
CA LYS A 4 12.85 -38.51 10.56
C LYS A 4 12.68 -37.00 10.57
N PHE A 5 13.69 -36.25 11.04
CA PHE A 5 13.65 -34.79 11.12
C PHE A 5 13.75 -34.13 9.74
N VAL A 6 14.59 -34.68 8.85
CA VAL A 6 14.78 -34.19 7.46
C VAL A 6 13.59 -34.54 6.54
N ARG A 7 12.71 -35.46 6.95
CA ARG A 7 11.58 -35.97 6.14
C ARG A 7 10.21 -35.56 6.71
N ASN A 8 10.16 -34.54 7.57
CA ASN A 8 8.91 -33.98 8.05
C ASN A 8 8.32 -33.00 7.02
N ARG A 9 7.52 -33.52 6.08
CA ARG A 9 6.74 -32.71 5.11
C ARG A 9 5.43 -32.14 5.68
N LYS A 10 5.11 -32.42 6.94
CA LYS A 10 3.83 -32.01 7.57
C LYS A 10 3.66 -30.49 7.68
N GLY A 11 4.75 -29.72 7.64
CA GLY A 11 4.71 -28.25 7.56
C GLY A 11 4.89 -27.68 6.14
N GLN A 12 5.33 -28.50 5.18
CA GLN A 12 5.65 -28.02 3.83
C GLN A 12 4.42 -27.47 3.11
N GLY A 13 3.28 -28.18 3.18
CA GLY A 13 2.03 -27.71 2.58
C GLY A 13 1.50 -26.44 3.23
N LEU A 14 1.66 -26.29 4.56
CA LEU A 14 1.22 -25.08 5.27
C LEU A 14 2.04 -23.86 4.82
N VAL A 15 3.35 -24.02 4.67
CA VAL A 15 4.24 -22.95 4.20
C VAL A 15 3.98 -22.63 2.72
N GLU A 16 3.73 -23.62 1.87
CA GLU A 16 3.43 -23.39 0.45
C GLU A 16 2.14 -22.58 0.26
N TYR A 17 1.04 -22.98 0.92
CA TYR A 17 -0.21 -22.22 0.83
C TYR A 17 -0.10 -20.84 1.48
N GLY A 18 0.60 -20.72 2.61
CA GLY A 18 0.85 -19.43 3.26
C GLY A 18 1.66 -18.46 2.39
N LEU A 19 2.71 -18.97 1.73
CA LEU A 19 3.54 -18.18 0.83
C LEU A 19 2.76 -17.73 -0.41
N ILE A 20 1.92 -18.60 -0.98
CA ILE A 20 1.05 -18.24 -2.11
C ILE A 20 0.08 -17.13 -1.72
N ILE A 21 -0.60 -17.25 -0.56
CA ILE A 21 -1.53 -16.23 -0.08
C ILE A 21 -0.82 -14.88 0.14
N ALA A 22 0.36 -14.90 0.77
CA ALA A 22 1.16 -13.69 0.96
C ALA A 22 1.58 -13.05 -0.38
N GLY A 23 1.99 -13.86 -1.35
CA GLY A 23 2.36 -13.40 -2.69
C GLY A 23 1.19 -12.75 -3.44
N VAL A 24 0.01 -13.38 -3.42
CA VAL A 24 -1.20 -12.82 -4.04
C VAL A 24 -1.59 -11.51 -3.37
N ALA A 25 -1.60 -11.47 -2.04
CA ALA A 25 -1.92 -10.25 -1.29
C ALA A 25 -0.97 -9.10 -1.64
N LEU A 26 0.33 -9.36 -1.72
CA LEU A 26 1.35 -8.37 -2.09
C LEU A 26 1.12 -7.81 -3.51
N ILE A 27 0.89 -8.68 -4.50
CA ILE A 27 0.64 -8.26 -5.89
C ILE A 27 -0.64 -7.43 -5.97
N CYS A 28 -1.73 -7.87 -5.33
CA CYS A 28 -2.99 -7.13 -5.31
C CYS A 28 -2.83 -5.76 -4.67
N ALA A 29 -2.11 -5.67 -3.53
CA ALA A 29 -1.90 -4.40 -2.85
C ALA A 29 -1.05 -3.44 -3.68
N ALA A 30 0.00 -3.93 -4.35
CA ALA A 30 0.80 -3.13 -5.27
C ALA A 30 -0.02 -2.62 -6.48
N ALA A 31 -0.83 -3.50 -7.09
CA ALA A 31 -1.68 -3.15 -8.22
C ALA A 31 -2.72 -2.09 -7.85
N VAL A 32 -3.41 -2.26 -6.71
CA VAL A 32 -4.38 -1.27 -6.21
C VAL A 32 -3.70 0.05 -5.89
N SER A 33 -2.50 0.04 -5.30
CA SER A 33 -1.79 1.29 -4.98
C SER A 33 -1.39 2.09 -6.23
N VAL A 34 -0.85 1.42 -7.24
CA VAL A 34 -0.44 2.07 -8.50
C VAL A 34 -1.67 2.55 -9.30
N PHE A 35 -2.71 1.72 -9.40
CA PHE A 35 -3.90 2.06 -10.17
C PHE A 35 -4.79 3.09 -9.47
N GLY A 36 -4.84 3.06 -8.13
CA GLY A 36 -5.56 4.03 -7.31
C GLY A 36 -5.06 5.46 -7.54
N HIS A 37 -3.75 5.67 -7.55
CA HIS A 37 -3.16 6.97 -7.88
C HIS A 37 -3.58 7.45 -9.27
N LYS A 38 -3.49 6.60 -10.31
CA LYS A 38 -3.89 6.97 -11.67
C LYS A 38 -5.38 7.30 -11.80
N THR A 39 -6.22 6.60 -11.02
CA THR A 39 -7.65 6.88 -10.98
C THR A 39 -7.91 8.23 -10.32
N SER A 40 -7.23 8.51 -9.21
CA SER A 40 -7.32 9.81 -8.55
C SER A 40 -6.86 10.96 -9.43
N ASP A 41 -5.79 10.76 -10.21
CA ASP A 41 -5.30 11.76 -11.17
C ASP A 41 -6.31 12.01 -12.28
N LEU A 42 -6.97 10.97 -12.78
CA LEU A 42 -8.02 11.10 -13.78
C LEU A 42 -9.20 11.91 -13.22
N ILE A 43 -9.66 11.58 -12.01
CA ILE A 43 -10.76 12.31 -11.36
C ILE A 43 -10.34 13.75 -11.09
N GLY A 44 -9.10 13.99 -10.64
CA GLY A 44 -8.53 15.31 -10.46
C GLY A 44 -8.53 16.12 -11.76
N ALA A 45 -8.07 15.53 -12.86
CA ALA A 45 -8.08 16.17 -14.17
C ALA A 45 -9.49 16.50 -14.67
N VAL A 46 -10.49 15.67 -14.37
CA VAL A 46 -11.88 15.97 -14.69
C VAL A 46 -12.41 17.10 -13.81
N ALA A 47 -12.09 17.10 -12.51
CA ALA A 47 -12.51 18.14 -11.57
C ALA A 47 -11.93 19.52 -11.91
N THR A 48 -10.74 19.59 -12.50
CA THR A 48 -10.18 20.87 -12.97
C THR A 48 -10.89 21.40 -14.21
N VAL A 49 -11.35 20.52 -15.10
CA VAL A 49 -12.08 20.89 -16.33
C VAL A 49 -13.54 21.22 -16.04
N LEU A 50 -14.14 20.58 -15.03
CA LEU A 50 -15.53 20.77 -14.60
C LEU A 50 -15.58 21.22 -13.13
N PRO A 51 -15.20 22.47 -12.82
CA PRO A 51 -15.17 22.97 -11.46
C PRO A 51 -16.59 23.10 -10.89
N GLY A 52 -16.70 22.90 -9.58
CA GLY A 52 -17.89 23.18 -8.80
C GLY A 52 -18.21 24.67 -8.72
N ALA A 53 -19.46 24.97 -8.38
CA ALA A 53 -20.00 26.33 -8.40
C ALA A 53 -19.46 27.22 -7.27
N HIS A 54 -19.00 26.62 -6.17
CA HIS A 54 -18.45 27.34 -5.02
C HIS A 54 -16.96 27.06 -4.86
N GLY A 55 -16.23 27.99 -4.24
CA GLY A 55 -14.80 27.86 -4.01
C GLY A 55 -14.43 26.62 -3.18
N ASP A 56 -15.28 26.27 -2.22
CA ASP A 56 -15.08 25.12 -1.34
C ASP A 56 -15.21 23.78 -2.07
N ASP A 57 -15.95 23.74 -3.20
CA ASP A 57 -16.13 22.54 -4.03
C ASP A 57 -14.88 22.22 -4.87
N ASN A 58 -13.98 23.20 -5.03
CA ASN A 58 -12.78 23.13 -5.87
C ASN A 58 -11.51 22.89 -5.04
N GLY A 59 -11.67 22.36 -3.83
CA GLY A 59 -10.55 21.96 -2.98
C GLY A 59 -9.68 20.87 -3.62
N PRO A 60 -8.41 20.74 -3.21
CA PRO A 60 -7.54 19.68 -3.71
C PRO A 60 -8.12 18.29 -3.43
N ILE A 61 -8.25 17.47 -4.48
CA ILE A 61 -8.58 16.05 -4.33
C ILE A 61 -7.33 15.33 -3.82
N THR A 62 -7.37 14.93 -2.55
CA THR A 62 -6.28 14.17 -1.92
C THR A 62 -6.59 12.69 -2.00
N SER A 63 -5.69 11.92 -2.62
CA SER A 63 -5.77 10.46 -2.63
C SER A 63 -5.06 9.89 -1.43
N GLY A 64 -5.74 9.05 -0.65
CA GLY A 64 -5.07 8.22 0.34
C GLY A 64 -4.28 7.10 -0.32
N LYS A 65 -3.15 6.70 0.26
CA LYS A 65 -2.26 5.64 -0.30
C LYS A 65 -2.14 4.43 0.63
N LEU A 66 -2.58 3.25 0.17
CA LEU A 66 -2.44 2.03 0.99
C LEU A 66 -0.98 1.57 1.09
N ILE A 67 -0.21 1.78 0.03
CA ILE A 67 1.24 1.52 -0.03
C ILE A 67 1.88 2.72 -0.69
N GLU A 68 3.07 3.11 -0.24
CA GLU A 68 3.75 4.26 -0.78
C GLU A 68 4.16 4.01 -2.23
N THR A 69 3.70 4.90 -3.09
CA THR A 69 4.10 5.01 -4.47
C THR A 69 4.93 6.26 -4.67
N THR A 70 5.81 6.21 -5.66
CA THR A 70 6.61 7.34 -6.15
C THR A 70 6.52 7.38 -7.67
N THR A 71 6.94 8.50 -8.24
CA THR A 71 7.09 8.64 -9.68
C THR A 71 8.54 8.36 -10.05
N ASP A 72 8.77 7.44 -10.98
CA ASP A 72 10.10 7.24 -11.55
C ASP A 72 10.54 8.53 -12.27
N GLY A 73 11.67 9.09 -11.86
CA GLY A 73 12.23 10.31 -12.44
C GLY A 73 12.64 10.17 -13.91
N THR A 74 12.73 8.94 -14.44
CA THR A 74 13.11 8.70 -15.85
C THR A 74 11.89 8.46 -16.74
N SER A 75 11.01 7.51 -16.38
CA SER A 75 9.85 7.12 -17.19
C SER A 75 8.57 7.88 -16.86
N GLY A 76 8.52 8.60 -15.73
CA GLY A 76 7.29 9.20 -15.21
C GLY A 76 6.24 8.17 -14.78
N ALA A 77 6.59 6.88 -14.76
CA ALA A 77 5.69 5.82 -14.31
C ALA A 77 5.48 5.91 -12.79
N ILE A 78 4.28 5.53 -12.35
CA ILE A 78 4.00 5.37 -10.93
C ILE A 78 4.49 3.98 -10.51
N GLU A 79 5.40 3.94 -9.56
CA GLU A 79 6.02 2.73 -9.03
C GLU A 79 5.95 2.68 -7.50
N LEU A 80 6.40 1.58 -6.90
CA LEU A 80 6.47 1.43 -5.45
C LEU A 80 7.61 2.31 -4.89
N GLY A 81 7.28 3.18 -3.95
CA GLY A 81 8.22 4.07 -3.26
C GLY A 81 9.01 3.33 -2.19
N VAL A 82 9.90 2.41 -2.57
CA VAL A 82 10.65 1.55 -1.63
C VAL A 82 11.46 2.37 -0.62
N SER A 83 12.01 3.52 -1.03
CA SER A 83 12.70 4.46 -0.15
C SER A 83 11.78 5.00 0.96
N ASP A 84 10.57 5.38 0.60
CA ASP A 84 9.61 5.99 1.52
C ASP A 84 9.03 4.92 2.46
N ILE A 85 8.75 3.73 1.93
CA ILE A 85 8.34 2.54 2.68
C ILE A 85 9.36 2.21 3.77
N THR A 86 10.65 2.20 3.41
CA THR A 86 11.73 1.84 4.34
C THR A 86 12.03 2.95 5.34
N ALA A 87 11.99 4.21 4.92
CA ALA A 87 12.17 5.36 5.81
C ALA A 87 11.04 5.48 6.85
N ALA A 88 9.82 5.11 6.49
CA ALA A 88 8.66 5.15 7.38
C ALA A 88 8.42 3.84 8.15
N ALA A 89 9.35 2.88 8.10
CA ALA A 89 9.24 1.64 8.87
C ALA A 89 9.13 1.92 10.37
N GLY A 90 8.27 1.16 11.08
CA GLY A 90 8.00 1.36 12.51
C GLY A 90 7.11 2.57 12.83
N THR A 91 6.52 3.23 11.83
CA THR A 91 5.57 4.34 12.03
C THR A 91 4.14 3.95 11.64
N ALA A 92 3.16 4.77 12.03
CA ALA A 92 1.75 4.60 11.68
C ALA A 92 1.46 5.01 10.21
N ARG A 93 2.09 4.29 9.27
CA ARG A 93 2.07 4.59 7.83
C ARG A 93 0.68 4.65 7.25
N LEU A 94 -0.13 3.62 7.49
CA LEU A 94 -1.49 3.57 6.94
C LEU A 94 -2.34 4.74 7.41
N GLY A 95 -2.36 5.02 8.71
CA GLY A 95 -3.15 6.12 9.24
C GLY A 95 -2.69 7.48 8.71
N THR A 96 -1.38 7.67 8.57
CA THR A 96 -0.80 8.87 7.94
C THR A 96 -1.24 8.97 6.48
N ASN A 97 -1.15 7.86 5.74
CA ASN A 97 -1.45 7.83 4.32
C ASN A 97 -2.93 7.97 3.98
N VAL A 98 -3.84 7.61 4.89
CA VAL A 98 -5.29 7.78 4.70
C VAL A 98 -5.83 9.05 5.36
N GLY A 99 -4.95 9.88 5.94
CA GLY A 99 -5.32 11.19 6.49
C GLY A 99 -6.07 11.13 7.82
N LEU A 100 -5.77 10.16 8.69
CA LEU A 100 -6.33 10.13 10.05
C LEU A 100 -5.68 11.20 10.92
N ASP A 101 -6.52 11.93 11.68
CA ASP A 101 -6.08 12.89 12.71
C ASP A 101 -5.22 12.23 13.81
N ALA A 102 -5.51 10.96 14.11
CA ALA A 102 -4.73 10.10 15.00
C ALA A 102 -4.20 8.89 14.22
N PRO A 103 -3.04 9.02 13.54
CA PRO A 103 -2.53 7.98 12.64
C PRO A 103 -2.35 6.61 13.30
N THR A 104 -2.08 6.59 14.60
CA THR A 104 -1.83 5.38 15.40
C THR A 104 -3.08 4.51 15.64
N ASP A 105 -4.28 5.04 15.42
CA ASP A 105 -5.54 4.32 15.68
C ASP A 105 -5.76 3.17 14.69
N PHE A 106 -5.24 3.30 13.47
CA PHE A 106 -5.05 2.20 12.53
C PHE A 106 -3.66 1.59 12.78
N GLY A 107 -3.58 0.70 13.77
CA GLY A 107 -2.35 -0.04 14.07
C GLY A 107 -1.68 -0.57 12.80
N GLY A 108 -0.34 -0.44 12.73
CA GLY A 108 0.43 -0.74 11.53
C GLY A 108 0.09 -2.11 10.92
N LEU A 109 0.29 -2.27 9.60
CA LEU A 109 0.05 -3.51 8.84
C LEU A 109 0.78 -4.75 9.40
N ILE A 110 1.72 -4.53 10.32
CA ILE A 110 2.46 -5.55 11.04
C ILE A 110 2.21 -5.32 12.53
N LEU A 111 1.66 -6.34 13.18
CA LEU A 111 1.59 -6.40 14.64
C LEU A 111 3.03 -6.50 15.17
N GLU A 112 3.58 -5.40 15.68
CA GLU A 112 4.85 -5.45 16.39
C GLU A 112 4.61 -6.16 17.73
N ALA A 113 5.29 -7.28 17.94
CA ALA A 113 5.33 -7.91 19.24
C ALA A 113 6.03 -6.95 20.19
N ASN A 114 5.30 -6.50 21.22
CA ASN A 114 5.83 -5.72 22.34
C ASN A 114 6.98 -6.48 23.03
#